data_AF-A0A928DFZ1-F1
#
_entry.id   AF-A0A928DFZ1-F1
#
_cell.length_a   1.000
_cell.length_b   1.000
_cell.length_c   1.000
_cell.angle_alpha   90.00
_cell.angle_beta   90.00
_cell.angle_gamma   90.00
#
_symmetry.space_group_name_H-M   'P 1'
#
loop_
_entity.id
_entity.type
_entity.pdbx_description
1 polymer ?
#
loop_
_entity_poly.entity_id
_entity_poly.type
_entity_poly.pdbx_seq_one_letter_code
_entity_poly.pdbx_strand_id
1 'polypeptide(L)'
;MSVGDSPLLLFRGGEFIRLNENHSNVFSKDVFAHSNLLTSCIRGRCIPMIDYNVEPFVLKKGDFLVISTDGILDIANIAENFFKDVLNNEKYSLSEKLDVVFEKLSTYELMDNTTTFLLKF
;
A
#
# COMPACT_ATOMS: atom_id res chain seq x y z
N MET A 1 8.45 -1.57 11.63
CA MET A 1 8.20 -0.25 12.21
C MET A 1 7.78 0.67 11.08
N SER A 2 6.67 1.39 11.21
CA SER A 2 6.20 2.36 10.22
C SER A 2 5.60 3.59 10.87
N VAL A 3 5.63 4.71 10.15
CA VAL A 3 5.04 5.99 10.56
C VAL A 3 4.46 6.65 9.32
N GLY A 4 3.22 7.12 9.40
CA GLY A 4 2.52 7.78 8.29
C GLY A 4 1.36 6.93 7.76
N ASP A 5 0.96 7.20 6.53
CA ASP A 5 -0.17 6.57 5.84
C ASP A 5 0.25 5.55 4.78
N SER A 6 1.54 5.51 4.44
CA SER A 6 2.16 4.55 3.53
C SER A 6 1.81 3.10 3.90
N PRO A 7 1.13 2.35 3.01
CA PRO A 7 0.67 1.01 3.33
C PRO A 7 1.77 -0.04 3.25
N LEU A 8 1.68 -0.99 4.18
CA LEU A 8 2.37 -2.28 4.15
C LEU A 8 1.31 -3.37 3.94
N LEU A 9 1.26 -3.96 2.74
CA LEU A 9 0.27 -4.97 2.38
C LEU A 9 0.93 -6.33 2.19
N LEU A 10 0.30 -7.36 2.71
CA LEU A 10 0.56 -8.75 2.37
C LEU A 10 -0.48 -9.21 1.36
N PHE A 11 -0.04 -9.76 0.24
CA PHE A 11 -0.89 -10.49 -0.68
C PHE A 11 -0.70 -11.99 -0.49
N ARG A 12 -1.75 -12.67 -0.02
CA ARG A 12 -1.74 -14.11 0.26
C ARG A 12 -3.08 -14.72 -0.09
N GLY A 13 -3.06 -15.81 -0.86
CA GLY A 13 -4.29 -16.53 -1.21
C GLY A 13 -5.27 -15.70 -2.05
N GLY A 14 -4.76 -14.74 -2.84
CA GLY A 14 -5.58 -13.87 -3.68
C GLY A 14 -6.08 -12.60 -2.99
N GLU A 15 -5.77 -12.38 -1.72
CA GLU A 15 -6.30 -11.26 -0.94
C GLU A 15 -5.18 -10.36 -0.38
N PHE A 16 -5.47 -9.05 -0.31
CA PHE A 16 -4.61 -8.08 0.37
C PHE A 16 -4.98 -7.97 1.85
N ILE A 17 -3.95 -8.00 2.70
CA ILE A 17 -4.05 -7.84 4.15
C ILE A 17 -3.11 -6.71 4.53
N ARG A 18 -3.63 -5.61 5.08
CA ARG A 18 -2.79 -4.51 5.59
C ARG A 18 -2.15 -4.94 6.91
N LEU A 19 -0.82 -4.82 7.00
CA LEU A 19 -0.02 -5.23 8.15
C LEU A 19 0.37 -4.07 9.08
N ASN A 20 0.16 -2.82 8.66
CA ASN A 20 0.41 -1.63 9.46
C ASN A 20 -0.83 -0.75 9.62
N GLU A 21 -0.91 -0.03 10.74
CA GLU A 21 -1.97 0.95 10.97
C GLU A 21 -1.87 2.13 10.00
N ASN A 22 -3.02 2.75 9.70
CA ASN A 22 -3.05 3.98 8.92
C ASN A 22 -3.02 5.20 9.84
N HIS A 23 -1.91 5.94 9.87
CA HIS A 23 -1.77 7.13 10.72
C HIS A 23 -2.21 8.42 10.00
N SER A 24 -3.36 8.38 9.31
CA SER A 24 -4.07 9.55 8.80
C SER A 24 -5.45 9.67 9.45
N ASN A 25 -5.92 10.89 9.69
CA ASN A 25 -7.25 11.12 10.22
C ASN A 25 -8.31 10.84 9.15
N VAL A 26 -9.01 9.70 9.25
CA VAL A 26 -10.27 9.48 8.52
C VAL A 26 -11.38 10.19 9.31
N PHE A 27 -11.45 11.52 9.24
CA PHE A 27 -12.61 12.23 9.78
C PHE A 27 -13.84 11.82 8.97
N SER A 28 -14.74 11.10 9.65
CA SER A 28 -16.16 10.90 9.36
C SER A 28 -16.63 11.30 7.96
N LYS A 29 -16.87 10.30 7.10
CA LYS A 29 -18.02 10.14 6.19
C LYS A 29 -18.78 11.39 5.71
N ASP A 30 -18.13 12.51 5.42
CA ASP A 30 -18.75 13.72 4.91
C ASP A 30 -17.83 14.41 3.90
N VAL A 31 -18.13 14.15 2.62
CA VAL A 31 -18.23 15.12 1.51
C VAL A 31 -17.12 16.18 1.42
N PHE A 32 -16.09 15.90 0.61
CA PHE A 32 -15.28 16.87 -0.15
C PHE A 32 -14.33 17.85 0.59
N ALA A 33 -13.52 17.39 1.56
CA ALA A 33 -12.37 18.19 2.03
C ALA A 33 -11.17 17.34 2.51
N HIS A 34 -10.08 17.33 1.73
CA HIS A 34 -8.69 17.00 2.12
C HIS A 34 -8.51 15.89 3.20
N SER A 35 -8.74 14.64 2.82
CA SER A 35 -8.86 13.49 3.74
C SER A 35 -7.55 12.77 4.13
N ASN A 36 -6.36 13.34 3.89
CA ASN A 36 -5.06 12.75 4.26
C ASN A 36 -4.24 13.68 5.18
N LEU A 37 -4.82 14.09 6.31
CA LEU A 37 -4.04 14.78 7.36
C LEU A 37 -3.23 13.77 8.17
N LEU A 38 -1.94 13.64 7.85
CA LEU A 38 -0.98 12.83 8.59
C LEU A 38 -0.95 13.23 10.07
N THR A 39 -1.20 12.27 10.96
CA THR A 39 -1.19 12.49 12.42
C THR A 39 0.18 12.25 13.02
N SER A 40 1.07 11.56 12.30
CA SER A 40 2.44 11.28 12.72
C SER A 40 3.36 11.10 11.52
N CYS A 41 4.53 11.74 11.54
CA CYS A 41 5.56 11.65 10.50
C CYS A 41 6.92 12.10 11.03
N ILE A 42 8.00 11.74 10.34
CA ILE A 42 9.37 12.12 10.71
C ILE A 42 9.61 13.57 10.31
N ARG A 43 9.64 14.50 11.28
CA ARG A 43 9.87 15.94 11.06
C ARG A 43 10.99 16.54 11.92
N GLY A 44 11.94 15.71 12.38
CA GLY A 44 13.04 16.13 13.26
C GLY A 44 12.59 16.53 14.67
N ARG A 45 11.41 16.08 15.09
CA ARG A 45 10.80 16.29 16.41
C ARG A 45 10.32 14.94 16.95
N CYS A 46 9.80 14.90 18.17
CA CYS A 46 9.18 13.71 18.74
C CYS A 46 8.09 13.17 17.80
N ILE A 47 8.09 11.85 17.56
CA ILE A 47 7.12 11.18 16.68
C ILE A 47 5.99 10.65 17.58
N PRO A 48 4.77 11.19 17.49
CA PRO A 48 3.71 10.92 18.46
C PRO A 48 3.14 9.50 18.35
N MET A 49 3.13 8.92 17.14
CA MET A 49 2.64 7.56 16.90
C MET A 49 3.58 6.81 15.96
N ILE A 50 4.08 5.67 16.42
CA ILE A 50 4.92 4.75 15.66
C ILE A 50 4.26 3.39 15.72
N ASP A 51 4.03 2.78 14.57
CA ASP A 51 3.56 1.40 14.50
C ASP A 51 4.77 0.48 14.66
N TYR A 52 4.71 -0.36 15.68
CA TYR A 52 5.70 -1.36 16.00
C TYR A 52 4.98 -2.68 16.31
N ASN A 53 4.94 -3.57 15.32
CA ASN A 53 4.50 -4.95 15.53
C ASN A 53 5.47 -5.64 16.49
N VAL A 54 5.00 -5.88 17.73
CA VAL A 54 5.75 -6.57 18.78
C VAL A 54 5.90 -8.07 18.46
N GLU A 55 4.93 -8.64 17.74
CA GLU A 55 4.99 -10.00 17.23
C GLU A 55 5.38 -10.01 15.74
N PRO A 56 6.43 -10.76 15.33
CA PRO A 56 6.82 -10.85 13.94
C PRO A 56 5.78 -11.60 13.12
N PHE A 57 5.41 -11.04 11.97
CA PHE A 57 4.50 -11.70 11.04
C PHE A 57 5.24 -12.76 10.21
N VAL A 58 4.74 -14.01 10.20
CA VAL A 58 5.38 -15.12 9.47
C VAL A 58 4.95 -15.12 8.00
N LEU A 59 5.92 -14.90 7.11
CA LEU A 59 5.75 -15.01 5.67
C LEU A 59 5.84 -16.48 5.21
N LYS A 60 5.08 -16.81 4.18
CA LYS A 60 4.99 -18.14 3.57
C LYS A 60 5.44 -18.05 2.12
N LYS A 61 5.91 -19.18 1.59
CA LYS A 61 6.22 -19.30 0.18
C LYS A 61 4.99 -18.96 -0.67
N GLY A 62 5.20 -18.12 -1.70
CA GLY A 62 4.15 -17.62 -2.59
C GLY A 62 3.53 -16.30 -2.14
N ASP A 63 3.86 -15.80 -0.95
CA ASP A 63 3.41 -14.48 -0.51
C ASP A 63 4.08 -13.37 -1.33
N PHE A 64 3.34 -12.28 -1.51
CA PHE A 64 3.93 -11.02 -1.92
C PHE A 64 3.79 -9.99 -0.79
N LEU A 65 4.87 -9.28 -0.51
CA LEU A 65 4.85 -8.10 0.33
C LEU A 65 4.91 -6.86 -0.56
N VAL A 66 3.90 -6.00 -0.44
CA VAL A 66 3.79 -4.72 -1.15
C VAL A 66 4.03 -3.61 -0.14
N ILE A 67 5.11 -2.86 -0.34
CA ILE A 67 5.44 -1.68 0.47
C ILE A 67 5.30 -0.49 -0.46
N SER A 68 4.42 0.45 -0.15
CA SER A 68 4.23 1.58 -1.05
C SER A 68 3.93 2.89 -0.32
N THR A 69 4.01 3.99 -1.06
CA THR A 69 3.40 5.27 -0.67
C THR A 69 1.88 5.23 -0.84
N ASP A 70 1.19 6.23 -0.31
CA ASP A 70 -0.28 6.34 -0.33
C ASP A 70 -0.89 6.37 -1.73
N GLY A 71 -0.14 6.78 -2.77
CA GLY A 71 -0.57 6.71 -4.17
C GLY A 71 -1.00 5.30 -4.65
N ILE A 72 -0.54 4.21 -4.00
CA ILE A 72 -1.04 2.86 -4.31
C ILE A 72 -2.46 2.60 -3.80
N LEU A 73 -2.93 3.36 -2.80
CA LEU A 73 -4.23 3.12 -2.18
C LEU A 73 -5.38 3.46 -3.12
N ASP A 74 -5.15 4.39 -4.05
CA ASP A 74 -6.09 4.67 -5.14
C ASP A 74 -6.30 3.43 -6.02
N ILE A 75 -5.25 2.61 -6.20
CA ILE A 75 -5.34 1.31 -6.90
C ILE A 75 -6.19 0.33 -6.13
N ALA A 76 -5.93 0.18 -4.83
CA ALA A 76 -6.65 -0.76 -3.99
C ALA A 76 -8.15 -0.42 -3.95
N ASN A 77 -8.52 0.83 -4.19
CA ASN A 77 -9.93 1.23 -4.26
C ASN A 77 -10.53 1.12 -5.68
N ILE A 78 -9.78 1.48 -6.73
CA ILE A 78 -10.31 1.62 -8.09
C ILE A 78 -10.03 0.39 -8.96
N ALA A 79 -8.90 -0.27 -8.75
CA ALA A 79 -8.36 -1.32 -9.62
C ALA A 79 -7.83 -2.53 -8.83
N GLU A 80 -8.38 -2.80 -7.63
CA GLU A 80 -7.91 -3.88 -6.75
C GLU A 80 -7.87 -5.22 -7.46
N ASN A 81 -8.96 -5.59 -8.14
CA ASN A 81 -9.08 -6.86 -8.85
C ASN A 81 -8.01 -7.00 -9.94
N PHE A 82 -7.73 -5.91 -10.67
CA PHE A 82 -6.68 -5.91 -11.68
C PHE A 82 -5.30 -6.15 -11.04
N PHE A 83 -5.03 -5.50 -9.90
CA PHE A 83 -3.77 -5.72 -9.20
C PHE A 83 -3.65 -7.17 -8.69
N LYS A 84 -4.73 -7.73 -8.13
CA LYS A 84 -4.80 -9.15 -7.70
C LYS A 84 -4.53 -10.09 -8.89
N ASP A 85 -5.15 -9.83 -10.04
CA ASP A 85 -4.97 -10.61 -11.26
C ASP A 85 -3.51 -10.58 -11.74
N VAL A 86 -2.89 -9.40 -11.78
CA VAL A 86 -1.49 -9.24 -12.16
C VAL A 86 -0.56 -9.97 -11.19
N LEU A 87 -0.81 -9.90 -9.88
CA LEU A 87 0.00 -10.61 -8.87
C LEU A 87 -0.13 -12.14 -8.98
N ASN A 88 -1.32 -12.65 -9.29
CA ASN A 88 -1.56 -14.09 -9.49
C ASN A 88 -1.06 -14.62 -10.85
N ASN A 89 -0.85 -13.75 -11.84
CA ASN A 89 -0.46 -14.18 -13.17
C ASN A 89 1.02 -14.60 -13.22
N GLU A 90 1.28 -15.90 -13.34
CA GLU A 90 2.65 -16.46 -13.37
C GLU A 90 3.44 -16.11 -14.64
N LYS A 91 2.79 -15.58 -15.69
CA LYS A 91 3.47 -15.18 -16.93
C LYS A 91 4.36 -13.95 -16.74
N TYR A 92 4.04 -13.09 -15.78
CA TYR A 92 4.82 -11.89 -15.49
C TYR A 92 5.91 -12.19 -14.46
N SER A 93 7.12 -11.75 -14.75
CA SER A 93 8.19 -11.60 -13.75
C SER A 93 7.81 -10.55 -12.70
N LEU A 94 8.59 -10.48 -11.62
CA LEU A 94 8.29 -9.57 -10.50
C LEU A 94 8.30 -8.10 -10.91
N SER A 95 9.26 -7.69 -11.76
CA SER A 95 9.34 -6.31 -12.27
C SER A 95 8.19 -6.01 -13.22
N GLU A 96 7.90 -6.92 -14.16
CA GLU A 96 6.80 -6.73 -15.12
C GLU A 96 5.44 -6.58 -14.45
N LYS A 97 5.22 -7.26 -13.31
CA LYS A 97 3.99 -7.08 -12.52
C LYS A 97 3.81 -5.62 -12.09
N LEU A 98 4.87 -4.98 -11.60
CA LEU A 98 4.79 -3.57 -11.20
C LEU A 98 4.64 -2.66 -12.40
N ASP A 99 5.36 -2.92 -13.50
CA ASP A 99 5.27 -2.12 -14.72
C ASP A 99 3.85 -2.11 -15.27
N VAL A 100 3.22 -3.29 -15.39
CA VAL A 100 1.83 -3.43 -15.88
C VAL A 100 0.84 -2.74 -14.94
N VAL A 101 1.07 -2.82 -13.63
CA VAL A 101 0.26 -2.07 -12.66
C VAL A 101 0.41 -0.58 -12.90
N PHE A 102 1.63 -0.05 -12.87
CA PHE A 102 1.89 1.38 -13.04
C PHE A 102 1.42 1.95 -14.38
N GLU A 103 1.57 1.19 -15.48
CA GLU A 103 1.04 1.58 -16.78
C GLU A 103 -0.47 1.78 -16.70
N LYS A 104 -1.19 0.82 -16.10
CA LYS A 104 -2.63 0.94 -15.88
C LYS A 104 -2.96 2.16 -15.02
N LEU A 105 -2.15 2.45 -14.01
CA LEU A 105 -2.42 3.58 -13.12
C LEU A 105 -2.25 4.93 -13.78
N SER A 106 -1.21 5.08 -14.61
CA SER A 106 -0.93 6.35 -15.28
C SER A 106 -2.06 6.83 -16.19
N THR A 107 -3.06 5.97 -16.45
CA THR A 107 -4.30 6.32 -17.14
C THR A 107 -5.32 7.10 -16.28
N TYR A 108 -5.15 7.15 -14.95
CA TYR A 108 -6.03 7.89 -14.04
C TYR A 108 -5.48 9.30 -13.76
N GLU A 109 -6.32 10.32 -13.94
CA GLU A 109 -5.92 11.74 -13.87
C GLU A 109 -5.52 12.24 -12.47
N LEU A 110 -5.86 11.50 -11.41
CA LEU A 110 -5.71 11.92 -10.00
C LEU A 110 -4.59 11.20 -9.25
N MET A 111 -3.61 10.62 -9.95
CA MET A 111 -2.52 9.92 -9.31
C MET A 111 -1.55 10.86 -8.57
N ASP A 112 -1.26 10.52 -7.31
CA ASP A 112 -0.09 11.05 -6.60
C ASP A 112 1.17 10.23 -6.94
N ASN A 113 2.33 10.75 -6.54
CA ASN A 113 3.62 10.08 -6.60
C ASN A 113 3.53 8.70 -5.94
N THR A 114 3.72 7.67 -6.74
CA THR A 114 3.65 6.29 -6.26
C THR A 114 5.04 5.66 -6.29
N THR A 115 5.53 5.26 -5.12
CA THR A 115 6.77 4.49 -4.98
C THR A 115 6.43 3.15 -4.35
N THR A 116 6.69 2.05 -5.06
CA THR A 116 6.32 0.69 -4.61
C THR A 116 7.50 -0.26 -4.66
N PHE A 117 7.68 -1.01 -3.58
CA PHE A 117 8.52 -2.20 -3.54
C PHE A 117 7.63 -3.44 -3.49
N LEU A 118 7.95 -4.41 -4.35
CA LEU A 118 7.31 -5.72 -4.39
C LEU A 118 8.35 -6.79 -4.05
N LEU A 119 8.09 -7.58 -3.03
CA LEU A 119 8.95 -8.68 -2.58
C LEU A 119 8.16 -9.98 -2.68
N LYS A 120 8.77 -11.04 -3.21
CA LYS A 120 8.18 -12.38 -3.30
C LYS A 120 8.94 -13.35 -2.41
N PHE A 121 8.21 -14.17 -1.65
CA PHE A 121 8.76 -15.15 -0.70
C PHE A 121 8.51 -16.61 -1.13
#